data_AF-A0A549T820-F1
#
_entry.id   AF-A0A549T820-F1
#
_cell.length_a   1.000
_cell.length_b   1.000
_cell.length_c   1.000
_cell.angle_alpha   90.00
_cell.angle_beta   90.00
_cell.angle_gamma   90.00
#
_symmetry.space_group_name_H-M   'P 1'
#
loop_
_entity.id
_entity.type
_entity.pdbx_description
1 polymer ?
#
loop_
_entity_poly.entity_id
_entity_poly.type
_entity_poly.pdbx_seq_one_letter_code
_entity_poly.pdbx_strand_id
1 'polypeptide(L)'
;MILALLARIATPLIVAAALVAAAGFSCWLTLRVIDGMIDDARAGAIAERDAHWTAEIQKSEAATQKRIADTLRETMAAEAAARDQIAAVEARAIQLEKENAALPDAGACGLGRDRVRLLNKR
;
A
#
# COMPACT_ATOMS: atom_id res chain seq x y z
N MET A 1 79.67 -28.75 -20.02
CA MET A 1 79.14 -28.42 -21.37
C MET A 1 77.67 -28.81 -21.55
N ILE A 2 77.21 -29.98 -21.07
CA ILE A 2 75.82 -30.45 -21.22
C ILE A 2 74.78 -29.56 -20.49
N LEU A 3 75.05 -29.12 -19.25
CA LEU A 3 74.16 -28.19 -18.52
C LEU A 3 73.97 -26.84 -19.23
N ALA A 4 75.02 -26.31 -19.84
CA ALA A 4 74.96 -25.02 -20.54
C ALA A 4 74.12 -25.10 -21.84
N LEU A 5 74.15 -26.24 -22.52
CA LEU A 5 73.30 -26.52 -23.69
C LEU A 5 71.83 -26.69 -23.30
N LEU A 6 71.55 -27.42 -22.21
CA LEU A 6 70.21 -27.57 -21.63
C LEU A 6 69.63 -26.23 -21.19
N ALA A 7 70.40 -25.40 -20.48
CA ALA A 7 69.98 -24.07 -20.06
C ALA A 7 69.64 -23.16 -21.27
N ARG A 8 70.45 -23.22 -22.33
CA ARG A 8 70.25 -22.42 -23.54
C ARG A 8 68.97 -22.79 -24.31
N ILE A 9 68.55 -24.06 -24.24
CA ILE A 9 67.30 -24.54 -24.85
C ILE A 9 66.08 -24.32 -23.93
N ALA A 10 66.25 -24.48 -22.61
CA ALA A 10 65.18 -24.32 -21.64
C ALA A 10 64.76 -22.86 -21.43
N THR A 11 65.70 -21.92 -21.54
CA THR A 11 65.42 -20.49 -21.32
C THR A 11 64.29 -19.94 -22.22
N PRO A 12 64.30 -20.11 -23.56
CA PRO A 12 63.20 -19.61 -24.40
C PRO A 12 61.87 -20.31 -24.12
N LEU A 13 61.87 -21.58 -23.72
CA LEU A 13 60.65 -22.30 -23.33
C LEU A 13 60.04 -21.73 -22.05
N ILE A 14 60.87 -21.42 -21.05
CA ILE A 14 60.43 -20.80 -19.79
C ILE A 14 59.87 -19.40 -20.06
N VAL A 15 60.55 -18.61 -20.90
CA VAL A 15 60.08 -17.27 -21.28
C VAL A 15 58.75 -17.35 -22.04
N ALA A 16 58.62 -18.27 -23.00
CA ALA A 16 57.37 -18.48 -23.72
C ALA A 16 56.23 -18.90 -22.79
N ALA A 17 56.49 -19.84 -21.87
CA ALA A 17 55.50 -20.28 -20.87
C ALA A 17 55.08 -19.13 -19.93
N ALA A 18 56.03 -18.30 -19.49
CA ALA A 18 55.75 -17.13 -18.67
C ALA A 18 54.88 -16.09 -19.40
N LEU A 19 55.14 -15.87 -20.70
CA LEU A 19 54.32 -14.97 -21.52
C LEU A 19 52.89 -15.49 -21.70
N VAL A 20 52.71 -16.79 -21.94
CA VAL A 20 51.38 -17.40 -22.06
C VAL A 20 50.64 -17.31 -20.72
N ALA A 21 51.32 -17.60 -19.61
CA ALA A 21 50.73 -17.47 -18.27
C ALA A 21 50.33 -16.02 -17.96
N ALA A 22 51.17 -15.05 -18.29
CA ALA A 22 50.87 -13.63 -18.10
C ALA A 22 49.67 -13.18 -18.96
N ALA A 23 49.61 -13.62 -20.22
CA ALA A 23 48.47 -13.35 -21.10
C ALA A 23 47.17 -13.96 -20.54
N GLY A 24 47.20 -15.24 -20.14
CA GLY A 24 46.05 -15.91 -19.51
C GLY A 24 45.59 -15.20 -18.23
N PHE A 25 46.52 -14.81 -17.36
CA PHE A 25 46.21 -14.07 -16.14
C PHE A 25 45.59 -12.70 -16.44
N SER A 26 46.11 -11.96 -17.42
CA SER A 26 45.56 -10.66 -17.82
C SER A 26 44.15 -10.78 -18.41
N CYS A 27 43.89 -11.84 -19.18
CA CYS A 27 42.56 -12.14 -19.72
C CYS A 27 41.57 -12.45 -18.59
N TRP A 28 41.98 -13.29 -17.64
CA TRP A 28 41.18 -13.60 -16.46
C TRP A 28 40.87 -12.36 -15.61
N LEU A 29 41.86 -11.50 -15.39
CA LEU A 29 41.66 -10.24 -14.65
C LEU A 29 40.64 -9.34 -15.37
N THR A 30 40.75 -9.24 -16.69
CA THR A 30 39.82 -8.43 -17.50
C THR A 30 38.39 -8.95 -17.40
N LEU A 31 38.20 -10.27 -17.51
CA LEU A 31 36.88 -10.89 -17.35
C LEU A 31 36.29 -10.60 -15.97
N ARG A 32 37.10 -10.72 -14.90
CA ARG A 32 36.64 -10.45 -13.54
C ARG A 32 36.19 -8.99 -13.34
N VAL A 33 36.88 -8.03 -13.97
CA VAL A 33 36.49 -6.62 -13.91
C VAL A 33 35.17 -6.39 -14.66
N ILE A 34 35.02 -7.01 -15.84
CA ILE A 34 33.77 -6.92 -16.62
C ILE A 34 32.60 -7.50 -15.83
N ASP A 35 32.77 -8.67 -15.21
CA ASP A 35 31.73 -9.28 -14.37
C ASP A 35 31.33 -8.36 -13.22
N GLY A 36 32.31 -7.75 -12.54
CA GLY A 36 32.05 -6.76 -11.49
C GLY A 36 31.29 -5.54 -11.98
N MET A 37 31.64 -5.00 -13.16
CA MET A 37 30.92 -3.87 -13.76
C MET A 37 29.46 -4.23 -14.11
N ILE A 38 29.22 -5.46 -14.56
CA ILE A 38 27.86 -5.95 -14.88
C ILE A 38 27.04 -6.08 -13.60
N ASP A 39 27.62 -6.66 -12.54
CA ASP A 39 26.96 -6.81 -11.25
C ASP A 39 26.61 -5.46 -10.62
N ASP A 40 27.55 -4.50 -10.65
CA ASP A 40 27.33 -3.13 -10.17
C ASP A 40 26.23 -2.42 -10.98
N ALA A 41 26.26 -2.53 -12.30
CA ALA A 41 25.23 -1.96 -13.17
C ALA A 41 23.85 -2.58 -12.88
N ARG A 42 23.79 -3.90 -12.69
CA ARG A 42 22.56 -4.61 -12.34
C ARG A 42 22.05 -4.19 -10.96
N ALA A 43 22.93 -4.09 -9.96
CA ALA A 43 22.56 -3.64 -8.62
C ALA A 43 22.04 -2.20 -8.63
N GLY A 44 22.69 -1.30 -9.37
CA GLY A 44 22.23 0.07 -9.56
C GLY A 44 20.84 0.16 -10.20
N ALA A 45 20.61 -0.59 -11.28
CA ALA A 45 19.31 -0.61 -11.95
C ALA A 45 18.18 -1.16 -11.06
N ILE A 46 18.46 -2.19 -10.25
CA ILE A 46 17.51 -2.71 -9.27
C ILE A 46 17.22 -1.66 -8.20
N ALA A 47 18.25 -1.02 -7.64
CA ALA A 47 18.08 -0.01 -6.60
C ALA A 47 17.27 1.20 -7.09
N GLU A 48 17.53 1.69 -8.30
CA GLU A 48 16.78 2.79 -8.90
C GLU A 48 15.31 2.43 -9.12
N ARG A 49 15.06 1.24 -9.67
CA ARG A 49 13.71 0.72 -9.89
C ARG A 49 12.96 0.56 -8.57
N ASP A 50 13.60 -0.04 -7.58
CA ASP A 50 12.98 -0.31 -6.28
C ASP A 50 12.72 1.00 -5.53
N ALA A 51 13.62 1.98 -5.61
CA ALA A 51 13.39 3.33 -5.08
C ALA A 51 12.21 4.03 -5.77
N HIS A 52 12.13 3.95 -7.11
CA HIS A 52 11.03 4.53 -7.88
C HIS A 52 9.68 3.93 -7.47
N TRP A 53 9.57 2.60 -7.43
CA TRP A 53 8.32 1.95 -7.05
C TRP A 53 7.97 2.13 -5.58
N THR A 54 8.95 2.14 -4.69
CA THR A 54 8.71 2.45 -3.27
C THR A 54 8.10 3.84 -3.12
N ALA A 55 8.62 4.83 -3.84
CA ALA A 55 8.09 6.19 -3.83
C ALA A 55 6.65 6.26 -4.38
N GLU A 56 6.36 5.58 -5.50
CA GLU A 56 5.02 5.59 -6.08
C GLU A 56 4.00 4.84 -5.19
N ILE A 57 4.42 3.75 -4.54
CA ILE A 57 3.60 3.03 -3.55
C ILE A 57 3.28 3.97 -2.37
N GLN A 58 4.28 4.63 -1.78
CA GLN A 58 4.08 5.56 -0.67
C GLN A 58 3.11 6.69 -1.04
N LYS A 59 3.23 7.23 -2.25
CA LYS A 59 2.32 8.26 -2.77
C LYS A 59 0.88 7.74 -2.93
N SER A 60 0.72 6.53 -3.47
CA SER A 60 -0.57 5.87 -3.62
C SER A 60 -1.23 5.56 -2.26
N GLU A 61 -0.44 5.09 -1.29
CA GLU A 61 -0.90 4.83 0.07
C GLU A 61 -1.34 6.12 0.77
N ALA A 62 -0.57 7.20 0.66
CA ALA A 62 -0.95 8.50 1.20
C ALA A 62 -2.26 9.03 0.59
N ALA A 63 -2.45 8.88 -0.72
CA ALA A 63 -3.70 9.25 -1.38
C ALA A 63 -4.89 8.39 -0.91
N THR A 64 -4.67 7.09 -0.71
CA THR A 64 -5.68 6.15 -0.22
C THR A 64 -6.07 6.46 1.22
N GLN A 65 -5.10 6.70 2.10
CA GLN A 65 -5.35 7.09 3.49
C GLN A 65 -6.12 8.41 3.58
N LYS A 66 -5.79 9.39 2.73
CA LYS A 66 -6.56 10.64 2.65
C LYS A 66 -8.02 10.39 2.28
N ARG A 67 -8.28 9.57 1.25
CA ARG A 67 -9.65 9.21 0.84
C ARG A 67 -10.39 8.49 1.95
N ILE A 68 -9.76 7.55 2.64
CA ILE A 68 -10.37 6.85 3.78
C ILE A 68 -10.74 7.84 4.88
N ALA A 69 -9.85 8.79 5.22
CA ALA A 69 -10.13 9.81 6.21
C ALA A 69 -11.28 10.74 5.80
N ASP A 70 -11.33 11.14 4.53
CA ASP A 70 -12.41 11.98 4.00
C ASP A 70 -13.75 11.23 4.02
N THR A 71 -13.79 9.99 3.53
CA THR A 71 -14.98 9.13 3.60
C THR A 71 -15.41 8.90 5.04
N LEU A 72 -14.49 8.66 5.97
CA LEU A 72 -14.83 8.48 7.38
C LEU A 72 -15.53 9.71 7.96
N ARG A 73 -15.03 10.92 7.65
CA ARG A 73 -15.66 12.18 8.09
C ARG A 73 -17.06 12.33 7.52
N GLU A 74 -17.23 12.05 6.23
CA GLU A 74 -18.55 12.08 5.57
C GLU A 74 -19.51 11.09 6.20
N THR A 75 -19.08 9.85 6.45
CA THR A 75 -19.91 8.83 7.09
C THR A 75 -20.28 9.22 8.52
N MET A 76 -19.35 9.79 9.29
CA MET A 76 -19.63 10.25 10.65
C MET A 76 -20.64 11.40 10.67
N ALA A 77 -20.54 12.34 9.72
CA ALA A 77 -21.51 13.42 9.58
C ALA A 77 -22.89 12.89 9.19
N ALA A 78 -22.95 11.93 8.27
CA ALA A 78 -24.20 11.29 7.87
C ALA A 78 -24.83 10.49 9.02
N GLU A 79 -24.02 9.74 9.79
CA GLU A 79 -24.48 9.02 10.98
C GLU A 79 -25.02 9.97 12.05
N ALA A 80 -24.33 11.09 12.31
CA ALA A 80 -24.80 12.09 13.27
C ALA A 80 -26.16 12.66 12.84
N ALA A 81 -26.29 13.06 11.56
CA ALA A 81 -27.56 13.56 11.03
C ALA A 81 -28.68 12.52 11.07
N ALA A 82 -28.38 11.23 10.84
CA ALA A 82 -29.35 10.16 10.96
C ALA A 82 -29.78 9.94 12.41
N ARG A 83 -28.85 9.98 13.37
CA ARG A 83 -29.15 9.88 14.81
C ARG A 83 -30.03 11.03 15.27
N ASP A 84 -29.75 12.26 14.83
CA ASP A 84 -30.57 13.43 15.17
C ASP A 84 -32.01 13.29 14.62
N GLN A 85 -32.16 12.77 13.40
CA GLN A 85 -33.48 12.49 12.82
C GLN A 85 -34.23 11.41 13.58
N ILE A 86 -33.56 10.32 13.96
CA ILE A 86 -34.15 9.25 14.77
C ILE A 86 -34.61 9.81 16.12
N ALA A 87 -33.75 10.55 16.81
CA ALA A 87 -34.09 11.17 18.09
C ALA A 87 -35.28 12.12 17.98
N ALA A 88 -35.36 12.91 16.89
CA ALA A 88 -36.50 13.79 16.63
C ALA A 88 -37.80 13.01 16.37
N VAL A 89 -37.74 11.90 15.63
CA VAL A 89 -38.90 11.03 15.37
C VAL A 89 -39.34 10.31 16.64
N GLU A 90 -38.42 9.80 17.44
CA GLU A 90 -38.70 9.17 18.74
C GLU A 90 -39.36 10.16 19.71
N ALA A 91 -38.83 11.38 19.82
CA ALA A 91 -39.42 12.42 20.66
C ALA A 91 -40.85 12.75 20.21
N ARG A 92 -41.11 12.83 18.90
CA ARG A 92 -42.47 13.02 18.36
C ARG A 92 -43.38 11.83 18.66
N ALA A 93 -42.89 10.60 18.54
CA ALA A 93 -43.67 9.40 18.84
C ALA A 93 -44.09 9.38 20.32
N ILE A 94 -43.16 9.62 21.25
CA ILE A 94 -43.45 9.72 22.69
C ILE A 94 -44.48 10.82 22.97
N GLN A 95 -44.37 11.95 22.29
CA GLN A 95 -45.34 13.05 22.46
C GLN A 95 -46.73 12.66 21.95
N LEU A 96 -46.83 12.01 20.79
CA LEU A 96 -48.10 11.49 20.26
C LEU A 96 -48.71 10.41 21.16
N GLU A 97 -47.90 9.53 21.76
CA GLU A 97 -48.36 8.53 22.72
C GLU A 97 -48.96 9.18 23.98
N LYS A 98 -48.29 10.20 24.52
CA LYS A 98 -48.81 11.00 25.65
C LYS A 98 -50.11 11.71 25.29
N GLU A 99 -50.17 12.37 24.13
CA GLU A 99 -51.38 13.05 23.66
C GLU A 99 -52.53 12.05 23.43
N ASN A 100 -52.24 10.87 22.90
CA ASN A 100 -53.24 9.80 22.70
C ASN A 100 -53.77 9.26 24.03
N ALA A 101 -52.90 9.06 25.03
CA ALA A 101 -53.29 8.60 26.36
C ALA A 101 -54.15 9.62 27.13
N ALA A 102 -54.02 10.91 26.81
CA ALA A 102 -54.82 11.98 27.40
C ALA A 102 -56.23 12.13 26.76
N LEU A 103 -56.51 11.45 25.65
CA LEU A 103 -57.81 11.52 24.99
C LEU A 103 -58.88 10.70 25.76
N PRO A 104 -60.14 11.18 25.79
CA PRO A 104 -61.26 10.44 26.38
C PRO A 104 -61.55 9.12 25.62
N ASP A 105 -62.30 8.21 26.25
CA ASP A 105 -62.64 6.87 25.72
C ASP A 105 -61.43 5.97 25.40
N ALA A 106 -60.46 5.91 26.33
CA ALA A 106 -59.25 5.08 26.23
C ALA A 106 -59.52 3.61 25.83
N GLY A 107 -60.65 3.03 26.25
CA GLY A 107 -61.03 1.63 26.06
C GLY A 107 -62.18 1.36 25.09
N ALA A 108 -62.68 2.35 24.33
CA ALA A 108 -63.71 2.10 23.32
C ALA A 108 -63.13 1.36 22.10
N CYS A 109 -63.84 0.34 21.60
CA CYS A 109 -63.44 -0.36 20.38
C CYS A 109 -63.48 0.58 19.17
N GLY A 110 -62.30 0.96 18.64
CA GLY A 110 -62.16 1.70 17.39
C GLY A 110 -61.27 2.95 17.48
N LEU A 111 -61.00 3.56 16.31
CA LEU A 111 -60.26 4.83 16.19
C LEU A 111 -61.25 6.01 16.16
N GLY A 112 -61.38 6.73 17.28
CA GLY A 112 -62.22 7.93 17.37
C GLY A 112 -61.69 9.11 16.54
N ARG A 113 -62.56 10.08 16.23
CA ARG A 113 -62.25 11.24 15.37
C ARG A 113 -61.01 12.02 15.84
N ASP A 114 -60.85 12.17 17.15
CA ASP A 114 -59.74 12.94 17.73
C ASP A 114 -58.41 12.18 17.65
N ARG A 115 -58.40 10.84 17.74
CA ARG A 115 -57.22 10.01 17.49
C ARG A 115 -56.79 10.04 16.02
N VAL A 116 -57.75 10.02 15.09
CA VAL A 116 -57.44 10.16 13.65
C VAL A 116 -56.83 11.53 13.36
N ARG A 117 -57.38 12.61 13.95
CA ARG A 117 -56.79 13.95 13.83
C ARG A 117 -55.39 14.02 14.40
N LEU A 118 -55.13 13.40 15.54
CA LEU A 118 -53.81 13.33 16.16
C LEU A 118 -52.78 12.62 15.27
N LEU A 119 -53.15 11.46 14.69
CA LEU A 119 -52.29 10.70 13.77
C LEU A 119 -52.02 11.42 12.44
N ASN A 120 -52.93 12.29 12.01
CA ASN A 120 -52.77 13.10 10.79
C ASN A 120 -51.93 14.36 10.98
N LYS A 121 -51.44 14.67 12.19
CA LYS A 121 -50.50 15.78 12.44
C LYS A 121 -49.04 15.48 12.06
N ARG A 122 -48.80 14.39 11.31
CA ARG A 122 -47.46 13.95 10.88
C ARG A 122 -46.73 15.02 10.07
#